data_AF-A0A962H9R7-F1
#
_entry.id   AF-A0A962H9R7-F1
#
_cell.length_a   1.000
_cell.length_b   1.000
_cell.length_c   1.000
_cell.angle_alpha   90.00
_cell.angle_beta   90.00
_cell.angle_gamma   90.00
#
_symmetry.space_group_name_H-M   'P 1'
#
loop_
_entity.id
_entity.type
_entity.pdbx_description
1 polymer ?
#
loop_
_entity_poly.entity_id
_entity_poly.type
_entity_poly.pdbx_seq_one_letter_code
_entity_poly.pdbx_strand_id
1 'polypeptide(L)'
;MSFRHSLIAVALGCALLAGCGKDEPAPGAAPAEKAMVATQATASSALETQVKAFRNNDLKALLQASMPPAELDRIRADWDKQRAEPITDEERAEFAESWGKITAPDGVDKIMAEIEPQLAEMKPQLAGIIGMGQGMATMSIQQSTELTDQQKTQATQFMNGLSGWLTKTDFADPALMRNAL
;
A
#
# COMPACT_ATOMS: atom_id res chain seq x y z
N MET A 1 1.93 -46.89 34.79
CA MET A 1 2.38 -46.42 33.46
C MET A 1 2.12 -44.93 33.31
N SER A 2 2.79 -44.18 34.18
CA SER A 2 2.82 -42.71 34.27
C SER A 2 4.27 -42.35 33.99
N PHE A 3 4.56 -41.48 33.03
CA PHE A 3 5.84 -40.76 32.81
C PHE A 3 5.97 -40.17 31.40
N ARG A 4 5.15 -40.62 30.42
CA ARG A 4 5.28 -40.17 29.01
C ARG A 4 4.45 -38.92 28.67
N HIS A 5 3.39 -38.62 29.45
CA HIS A 5 2.50 -37.49 29.17
C HIS A 5 2.86 -36.22 29.97
N SER A 6 3.69 -36.32 31.01
CA SER A 6 4.18 -35.14 31.76
C SER A 6 5.36 -34.42 31.09
N LEU A 7 6.03 -35.03 30.10
CA LEU A 7 7.17 -34.41 29.40
C LEU A 7 6.75 -33.48 28.25
N ILE A 8 5.56 -33.67 27.69
CA ILE A 8 5.05 -32.83 26.58
C ILE A 8 4.50 -31.49 27.13
N ALA A 9 3.93 -31.48 28.34
CA ALA A 9 3.40 -30.27 28.96
C ALA A 9 4.50 -29.30 29.45
N VAL A 10 5.70 -29.79 29.75
CA VAL A 10 6.84 -28.95 30.18
C VAL A 10 7.56 -28.32 28.99
N ALA A 11 7.60 -28.99 27.83
CA ALA A 11 8.26 -28.48 26.63
C ALA A 11 7.51 -27.29 25.99
N LEU A 12 6.18 -27.20 26.17
CA LEU A 12 5.39 -26.10 25.62
C LEU A 12 5.41 -24.83 26.49
N GLY A 13 5.80 -24.95 27.78
CA GLY A 13 5.90 -23.82 28.71
C GLY A 13 7.21 -23.04 28.64
N CYS A 14 8.30 -23.66 28.16
CA CYS A 14 9.61 -23.00 28.09
C CYS A 14 9.83 -22.15 26.83
N ALA A 15 8.97 -22.26 25.81
CA ALA A 15 9.11 -21.50 24.57
C ALA A 15 8.60 -20.05 24.66
N LEU A 16 7.92 -19.66 25.75
CA LEU A 16 7.34 -18.31 25.91
C LEU A 16 8.14 -17.38 26.82
N LEU A 17 9.29 -17.80 27.36
CA LEU A 17 10.07 -17.00 28.33
C LEU A 17 11.46 -16.54 27.84
N ALA A 18 11.88 -16.87 26.61
CA ALA A 18 13.19 -16.48 26.08
C ALA A 18 13.13 -15.27 25.13
N GLY A 19 12.24 -14.30 25.42
CA GLY A 19 12.00 -13.13 24.58
C GLY A 19 11.96 -11.81 25.35
N CYS A 20 12.91 -11.55 26.24
CA CYS A 20 13.24 -10.19 26.70
C CYS A 20 14.72 -10.14 27.10
N GLY A 21 15.49 -9.31 26.40
CA GLY A 21 16.94 -9.29 26.44
C GLY A 21 17.54 -8.74 27.73
N LYS A 22 18.78 -9.19 27.99
CA LYS A 22 19.83 -8.41 28.65
C LYS A 22 21.20 -9.03 28.34
N ASP A 23 22.09 -8.22 27.78
CA ASP A 23 23.49 -8.56 27.45
C ASP A 23 24.36 -8.82 28.69
N GLU A 24 25.25 -9.83 28.61
CA GLU A 24 26.66 -9.79 29.09
C GLU A 24 27.48 -11.00 28.55
N PRO A 25 28.83 -10.91 28.41
CA PRO A 25 29.58 -11.63 27.37
C PRO A 25 30.39 -12.89 27.80
N ALA A 26 30.42 -13.88 26.87
CA ALA A 26 31.45 -14.88 26.49
C ALA A 26 32.05 -15.84 27.56
N PRO A 27 32.71 -16.99 27.23
CA PRO A 27 33.12 -17.52 25.91
C PRO A 27 32.90 -19.05 25.68
N GLY A 28 32.79 -19.48 24.42
CA GLY A 28 33.03 -20.90 24.07
C GLY A 28 32.40 -21.43 22.78
N ALA A 29 33.25 -21.64 21.77
CA ALA A 29 33.11 -22.53 20.61
C ALA A 29 32.10 -22.20 19.48
N ALA A 30 32.66 -22.02 18.28
CA ALA A 30 32.01 -22.04 16.96
C ALA A 30 31.68 -23.50 16.51
N PRO A 31 31.07 -23.76 15.33
CA PRO A 31 30.52 -22.84 14.31
C PRO A 31 29.07 -23.15 13.85
N ALA A 32 28.38 -22.08 13.45
CA ALA A 32 27.40 -21.99 12.36
C ALA A 32 26.52 -23.22 12.05
N GLU A 33 25.33 -23.28 12.65
CA GLU A 33 24.14 -23.63 11.88
C GLU A 33 23.43 -22.34 11.50
N LYS A 34 23.26 -22.17 10.18
CA LYS A 34 22.44 -21.11 9.60
C LYS A 34 21.02 -21.24 10.16
N ALA A 35 20.75 -20.55 11.25
CA ALA A 35 19.41 -20.13 11.55
C ALA A 35 18.99 -19.25 10.37
N MET A 36 18.20 -19.81 9.46
CA MET A 36 17.32 -19.02 8.62
C MET A 36 16.47 -18.23 9.60
N VAL A 37 16.90 -17.00 9.86
CA VAL A 37 16.03 -15.94 10.30
C VAL A 37 14.99 -15.84 9.18
N ALA A 38 13.87 -16.51 9.35
CA ALA A 38 12.66 -16.14 8.65
C ALA A 38 12.42 -14.69 9.09
N THR A 39 12.86 -13.76 8.26
CA THR A 39 12.56 -12.34 8.39
C THR A 39 11.05 -12.25 8.34
N GLN A 40 10.39 -12.31 9.49
CA GLN A 40 8.98 -11.99 9.59
C GLN A 40 8.88 -10.53 9.18
N ALA A 41 8.38 -10.30 7.97
CA ALA A 41 8.05 -8.97 7.51
C ALA A 41 7.11 -8.36 8.56
N THR A 42 7.59 -7.35 9.27
CA THR A 42 6.75 -6.54 10.14
C THR A 42 5.98 -5.56 9.27
N ALA A 43 4.88 -5.01 9.79
CA ALA A 43 4.16 -3.93 9.11
C ALA A 43 5.09 -2.73 8.79
N SER A 44 6.05 -2.43 9.67
CA SER A 44 7.06 -1.40 9.45
C SER A 44 7.96 -1.74 8.25
N SER A 45 8.50 -2.95 8.19
CA SER A 45 9.39 -3.34 7.07
C SER A 45 8.64 -3.41 5.73
N ALA A 46 7.35 -3.75 5.75
CA ALA A 46 6.50 -3.73 4.56
C ALA A 46 6.29 -2.28 4.06
N LEU A 47 5.95 -1.35 4.95
CA LEU A 47 5.80 0.06 4.61
C LEU A 47 7.12 0.69 4.15
N GLU A 48 8.24 0.38 4.79
CA GLU A 48 9.57 0.83 4.38
C GLU A 48 9.92 0.37 2.96
N THR A 49 9.53 -0.86 2.60
CA THR A 49 9.73 -1.40 1.25
C THR A 49 8.92 -0.61 0.22
N GLN A 50 7.66 -0.31 0.51
CA GLN A 50 6.81 0.51 -0.36
C GLN A 50 7.34 1.94 -0.49
N VAL A 51 7.71 2.58 0.63
CA VAL A 51 8.27 3.95 0.64
C VAL A 51 9.58 4.02 -0.14
N LYS A 52 10.46 3.03 0.02
CA LYS A 52 11.71 2.97 -0.74
C LYS A 52 11.46 2.81 -2.23
N ALA A 53 10.54 1.92 -2.63
CA ALA A 53 10.17 1.74 -4.02
C ALA A 53 9.58 3.02 -4.63
N PHE A 54 8.66 3.68 -3.91
CA PHE A 54 8.08 4.95 -4.32
C PHE A 54 9.13 6.04 -4.50
N ARG A 55 10.03 6.24 -3.52
CA ARG A 55 11.12 7.25 -3.61
C ARG A 55 12.09 7.01 -4.76
N ASN A 56 12.31 5.75 -5.11
CA ASN A 56 13.21 5.38 -6.20
C ASN A 56 12.52 5.38 -7.58
N ASN A 57 11.23 5.77 -7.65
CA ASN A 57 10.40 5.63 -8.85
C ASN A 57 10.35 4.18 -9.39
N ASP A 58 10.52 3.18 -8.52
CA ASP A 58 10.46 1.77 -8.88
C ASP A 58 9.01 1.28 -8.75
N LEU A 59 8.22 1.58 -9.78
CA LEU A 59 6.80 1.23 -9.82
C LEU A 59 6.57 -0.28 -9.75
N LYS A 60 7.50 -1.08 -10.29
CA LYS A 60 7.41 -2.54 -10.24
C LYS A 60 7.56 -3.04 -8.80
N ALA A 61 8.60 -2.59 -8.10
CA ALA A 61 8.81 -2.94 -6.70
C ALA A 61 7.68 -2.42 -5.81
N LEU A 62 7.14 -1.23 -6.10
CA LEU A 62 6.01 -0.65 -5.37
C LEU A 62 4.77 -1.54 -5.53
N LEU A 63 4.43 -1.90 -6.76
CA LEU A 63 3.27 -2.74 -7.06
C LEU A 63 3.40 -4.13 -6.42
N GLN A 64 4.59 -4.73 -6.50
CA GLN A 64 4.89 -6.02 -5.86
C GLN A 64 4.81 -5.97 -4.33
N ALA A 65 5.19 -4.84 -3.72
CA ALA A 65 5.12 -4.64 -2.27
C ALA A 65 3.71 -4.25 -1.78
N SER A 66 2.80 -3.89 -2.69
CA SER A 66 1.46 -3.38 -2.36
C SER A 66 0.35 -4.41 -2.54
N MET A 67 0.60 -5.50 -3.28
CA MET A 67 -0.43 -6.50 -3.59
C MET A 67 0.06 -7.93 -3.34
N PRO A 68 -0.84 -8.87 -2.96
CA PRO A 68 -0.51 -10.28 -2.90
C PRO A 68 0.00 -10.82 -4.25
N PRO A 69 0.96 -11.76 -4.29
CA PRO A 69 1.46 -12.32 -5.54
C PRO A 69 0.38 -12.93 -6.44
N ALA A 70 -0.61 -13.59 -5.83
CA ALA A 70 -1.73 -14.20 -6.58
C ALA A 70 -2.56 -13.16 -7.34
N GLU A 71 -2.71 -11.94 -6.80
CA GLU A 71 -3.45 -10.87 -7.47
C GLU A 71 -2.66 -10.30 -8.66
N LEU A 72 -1.33 -10.22 -8.55
CA LEU A 72 -0.48 -9.86 -9.67
C LEU A 72 -0.55 -10.87 -10.81
N ASP A 73 -0.61 -12.16 -10.48
CA ASP A 73 -0.73 -13.22 -11.48
C ASP A 73 -2.11 -13.20 -12.15
N ARG A 74 -3.17 -12.91 -11.39
CA ARG A 74 -4.50 -12.68 -11.96
C ARG A 74 -4.52 -11.51 -12.95
N ILE A 75 -3.97 -10.36 -12.55
CA ILE A 75 -3.90 -9.17 -13.41
C ILE A 75 -3.12 -9.45 -14.70
N ARG A 76 -2.00 -10.20 -14.61
CA ARG A 76 -1.23 -10.62 -15.80
C ARG A 76 -2.04 -11.51 -16.72
N ALA A 77 -2.74 -12.51 -16.17
CA ALA A 77 -3.58 -13.41 -16.94
C ALA A 77 -4.73 -12.66 -17.64
N ASP A 78 -5.37 -11.71 -16.94
CA ASP A 78 -6.43 -10.88 -17.51
C ASP A 78 -5.90 -9.97 -18.62
N TRP A 79 -4.72 -9.38 -18.43
CA TRP A 79 -4.04 -8.61 -19.47
C TRP A 79 -3.76 -9.46 -20.71
N ASP A 80 -3.20 -10.65 -20.53
CA ASP A 80 -2.87 -11.57 -21.64
C ASP A 80 -4.13 -12.03 -22.39
N LYS A 81 -5.25 -12.19 -21.68
CA LYS A 81 -6.55 -12.46 -22.31
C LYS A 81 -7.03 -11.26 -23.14
N GLN A 82 -7.06 -10.07 -22.57
CA GLN A 82 -7.59 -8.86 -23.23
C GLN A 82 -6.76 -8.47 -24.45
N ARG A 83 -5.42 -8.52 -24.36
CA ARG A 83 -4.55 -8.17 -25.49
C ARG A 83 -4.61 -9.15 -26.66
N ALA A 84 -5.17 -10.35 -26.45
CA ALA A 84 -5.36 -11.34 -27.49
C ALA A 84 -6.62 -11.05 -28.31
N GLU A 85 -7.53 -10.22 -27.80
CA GLU A 85 -8.69 -9.75 -28.54
C GLU A 85 -8.24 -8.83 -29.69
N PRO A 86 -8.79 -9.02 -30.90
CA PRO A 86 -8.40 -8.21 -32.05
C PRO A 86 -8.90 -6.77 -31.87
N ILE A 87 -7.98 -5.81 -32.02
CA ILE A 87 -8.33 -4.38 -31.98
C ILE A 87 -9.16 -4.04 -33.22
N THR A 88 -10.34 -3.49 -33.00
CA THR A 88 -11.28 -3.00 -34.02
C THR A 88 -10.83 -1.66 -34.60
N ASP A 89 -11.43 -1.27 -35.74
CA ASP A 89 -11.17 0.06 -36.31
C ASP A 89 -11.73 1.20 -35.45
N GLU A 90 -12.83 0.95 -34.73
CA GLU A 90 -13.44 1.89 -33.80
C GLU A 90 -12.51 2.16 -32.61
N GLU A 91 -11.99 1.11 -31.96
CA GLU A 91 -11.01 1.26 -30.86
C GLU A 91 -9.72 1.97 -31.31
N ARG A 92 -9.27 1.73 -32.56
CA ARG A 92 -8.13 2.46 -33.14
C ARG A 92 -8.44 3.94 -33.29
N ALA A 93 -9.64 4.28 -33.77
CA ALA A 93 -10.06 5.65 -33.94
C ALA A 93 -10.19 6.38 -32.59
N GLU A 94 -10.83 5.76 -31.60
CA GLU A 94 -10.97 6.29 -30.24
C GLU A 94 -9.60 6.50 -29.57
N PHE A 95 -8.69 5.54 -29.73
CA PHE A 95 -7.32 5.68 -29.22
C PHE A 95 -6.61 6.86 -29.89
N ALA A 96 -6.68 6.98 -31.22
CA ALA A 96 -6.03 8.07 -31.95
C ALA A 96 -6.60 9.44 -31.56
N GLU A 97 -7.92 9.54 -31.36
CA GLU A 97 -8.59 10.77 -30.90
C GLU A 97 -8.15 11.14 -29.47
N SER A 98 -8.30 10.21 -28.53
CA SER A 98 -8.01 10.44 -27.11
C SER A 98 -6.52 10.72 -26.89
N TRP A 99 -5.66 9.92 -27.52
CA TRP A 99 -4.21 10.10 -27.44
C TRP A 99 -3.75 11.35 -28.17
N GLY A 100 -4.36 11.66 -29.32
CA GLY A 100 -4.10 12.88 -30.07
C GLY A 100 -4.41 14.14 -29.28
N LYS A 101 -5.50 14.14 -28.50
CA LYS A 101 -5.85 15.26 -27.61
C LYS A 101 -4.79 15.50 -26.54
N ILE A 102 -4.27 14.45 -25.92
CA ILE A 102 -3.29 14.55 -24.82
C ILE A 102 -1.90 14.93 -25.34
N THR A 103 -1.53 14.44 -26.52
CA THR A 103 -0.19 14.65 -27.10
C THR A 103 -0.08 15.86 -28.03
N ALA A 104 -1.18 16.56 -28.29
CA ALA A 104 -1.16 17.79 -29.06
C ALA A 104 -0.32 18.88 -28.37
N PRO A 105 0.30 19.82 -29.13
CA PRO A 105 1.06 20.93 -28.55
C PRO A 105 0.26 21.81 -27.58
N ASP A 106 -1.06 21.86 -27.76
CA ASP A 106 -2.02 22.59 -26.92
C ASP A 106 -2.87 21.64 -26.04
N GLY A 107 -2.46 20.37 -25.89
CA GLY A 107 -3.22 19.34 -25.17
C GLY A 107 -3.45 19.70 -23.71
N VAL A 108 -2.41 20.18 -23.01
CA VAL A 108 -2.51 20.64 -21.62
C VAL A 108 -3.52 21.79 -21.50
N ASP A 109 -3.52 22.75 -22.42
CA ASP A 109 -4.45 23.88 -22.38
C ASP A 109 -5.91 23.44 -22.61
N LYS A 110 -6.13 22.50 -23.54
CA LYS A 110 -7.46 21.92 -23.78
C LYS A 110 -7.97 21.13 -22.59
N ILE A 111 -7.11 20.30 -21.98
CA ILE A 111 -7.45 19.52 -20.78
C ILE A 111 -7.77 20.45 -19.61
N MET A 112 -6.96 21.48 -19.39
CA MET A 112 -7.19 22.47 -18.33
C MET A 112 -8.50 23.23 -18.54
N ALA A 113 -8.84 23.63 -19.76
CA ALA A 113 -10.12 24.30 -20.06
C ALA A 113 -11.35 23.45 -19.69
N GLU A 114 -11.26 22.13 -19.77
CA GLU A 114 -12.33 21.19 -19.40
C GLU A 114 -12.35 20.86 -17.91
N ILE A 115 -11.18 20.78 -17.28
CA ILE A 115 -11.02 20.34 -15.88
C ILE A 115 -11.16 21.49 -14.88
N GLU A 116 -10.68 22.70 -15.19
CA GLU A 116 -10.81 23.88 -14.31
C GLU A 116 -12.22 24.13 -13.75
N PRO A 117 -13.31 24.10 -14.55
CA PRO A 117 -14.65 24.27 -14.02
C PRO A 117 -15.04 23.14 -13.05
N GLN A 118 -14.63 21.90 -13.35
CA GLN A 118 -14.89 20.74 -12.49
C GLN A 118 -14.10 20.82 -11.17
N LEU A 119 -12.86 21.32 -11.21
CA LEU A 119 -12.07 21.57 -10.00
C LEU A 119 -12.76 22.61 -9.09
N ALA A 120 -13.28 23.69 -9.68
CA ALA A 120 -14.00 24.72 -8.93
C ALA A 120 -15.28 24.17 -8.28
N GLU A 121 -16.03 23.33 -8.98
CA GLU A 121 -17.24 22.68 -8.45
C GLU A 121 -16.91 21.63 -7.36
N MET A 122 -15.83 20.88 -7.54
CA MET A 122 -15.40 19.82 -6.63
C MET A 122 -14.78 20.38 -5.34
N LYS A 123 -14.06 21.51 -5.41
CA LYS A 123 -13.34 22.12 -4.29
C LYS A 123 -14.15 22.21 -2.99
N PRO A 124 -15.39 22.74 -2.95
CA PRO A 124 -16.19 22.77 -1.73
C PRO A 124 -16.61 21.38 -1.23
N GLN A 125 -16.69 20.37 -2.11
CA GLN A 125 -17.11 19.02 -1.78
C GLN A 125 -15.96 18.16 -1.23
N LEU A 126 -14.70 18.51 -1.57
CA LEU A 126 -13.51 17.74 -1.17
C LEU A 126 -13.41 17.53 0.35
N ALA A 127 -13.71 18.54 1.15
CA ALA A 127 -13.67 18.41 2.61
C ALA A 127 -14.68 17.35 3.11
N GLY A 128 -15.87 17.30 2.51
CA GLY A 128 -16.89 16.30 2.82
C GLY A 128 -16.45 14.90 2.39
N ILE A 129 -15.91 14.75 1.19
CA ILE A 129 -15.41 13.47 0.65
C ILE A 129 -14.26 12.93 1.51
N ILE A 130 -13.30 13.79 1.85
CA ILE A 130 -12.16 13.45 2.72
C ILE A 130 -12.66 13.02 4.10
N GLY A 131 -13.59 13.77 4.69
CA GLY A 131 -14.19 13.43 5.98
C GLY A 131 -14.92 12.08 5.97
N MET A 132 -15.72 11.84 4.92
CA MET A 132 -16.42 10.56 4.73
C MET A 132 -15.43 9.40 4.60
N GLY A 133 -14.41 9.53 3.76
CA GLY A 133 -13.37 8.52 3.57
C GLY A 133 -12.60 8.21 4.85
N GLN A 134 -12.26 9.25 5.64
CA GLN A 134 -11.62 9.09 6.95
C GLN A 134 -12.50 8.37 7.96
N GLY A 135 -13.80 8.69 7.98
CA GLY A 135 -14.78 8.01 8.82
C GLY A 135 -14.87 6.52 8.50
N MET A 136 -14.98 6.17 7.21
CA MET A 136 -15.00 4.78 6.75
C MET A 136 -13.72 4.04 7.12
N ALA A 137 -12.55 4.62 6.83
CA ALA A 137 -11.26 4.00 7.14
C ALA A 137 -11.08 3.77 8.66
N THR A 138 -11.47 4.76 9.48
CA THR A 138 -11.44 4.62 10.94
C THR A 138 -12.36 3.48 11.40
N MET A 139 -13.57 3.41 10.85
CA MET A 139 -14.51 2.33 11.17
C MET A 139 -13.96 0.96 10.79
N SER A 140 -13.33 0.83 9.61
CA SER A 140 -12.70 -0.42 9.16
C SER A 140 -11.57 -0.86 10.10
N ILE A 141 -10.72 0.07 10.56
CA ILE A 141 -9.66 -0.25 11.54
C ILE A 141 -10.26 -0.77 12.84
N GLN A 142 -11.30 -0.09 13.35
CA GLN A 142 -11.93 -0.48 14.62
C GLN A 142 -12.62 -1.83 14.54
N GLN A 143 -13.29 -2.12 13.42
CA GLN A 143 -14.02 -3.37 13.19
C GLN A 143 -13.14 -4.55 12.76
N SER A 144 -11.89 -4.31 12.37
CA SER A 144 -11.00 -5.38 11.95
C SER A 144 -10.80 -6.42 13.07
N THR A 145 -11.02 -7.68 12.75
CA THR A 145 -10.73 -8.82 13.63
C THR A 145 -9.30 -9.35 13.45
N GLU A 146 -8.61 -8.90 12.41
CA GLU A 146 -7.25 -9.33 12.04
C GLU A 146 -6.17 -8.49 12.71
N LEU A 147 -6.49 -7.26 13.11
CA LEU A 147 -5.57 -6.35 13.79
C LEU A 147 -5.64 -6.53 15.31
N THR A 148 -4.48 -6.64 15.95
CA THR A 148 -4.37 -6.53 17.41
C THR A 148 -4.68 -5.12 17.89
N ASP A 149 -4.99 -4.94 19.18
CA ASP A 149 -5.26 -3.61 19.75
C ASP A 149 -4.10 -2.62 19.54
N GLN A 150 -2.86 -3.13 19.61
CA GLN A 150 -1.67 -2.35 19.34
C GLN A 150 -1.60 -1.92 17.86
N GLN A 151 -1.94 -2.82 16.92
CA GLN A 151 -1.97 -2.51 15.49
C GLN A 151 -3.09 -1.54 15.14
N LYS A 152 -4.27 -1.66 15.75
CA LYS A 152 -5.38 -0.70 15.60
C LYS A 152 -4.97 0.70 16.05
N THR A 153 -4.27 0.77 17.18
CA THR A 153 -3.74 2.04 17.69
C THR A 153 -2.75 2.67 16.71
N GLN A 154 -1.80 1.90 16.18
CA GLN A 154 -0.83 2.39 15.20
C GLN A 154 -1.49 2.82 13.88
N ALA A 155 -2.42 2.02 13.35
CA ALA A 155 -3.18 2.34 12.15
C ALA A 155 -3.99 3.63 12.33
N THR A 156 -4.62 3.81 13.49
CA THR A 156 -5.36 5.05 13.81
C THR A 156 -4.45 6.26 13.86
N GLN A 157 -3.27 6.16 14.47
CA GLN A 157 -2.29 7.24 14.51
C GLN A 157 -1.79 7.62 13.10
N PHE A 158 -1.52 6.62 12.26
CA PHE A 158 -1.18 6.83 10.86
C PHE A 158 -2.31 7.57 10.12
N MET A 159 -3.56 7.12 10.28
CA MET A 159 -4.72 7.76 9.65
C MET A 159 -4.92 9.20 10.10
N ASN A 160 -4.66 9.53 11.37
CA ASN A 160 -4.72 10.91 11.86
C ASN A 160 -3.65 11.80 11.20
N GLY A 161 -2.42 11.28 11.06
CA GLY A 161 -1.35 11.99 10.35
C GLY A 161 -1.69 12.24 8.88
N LEU A 162 -2.20 11.19 8.20
CA LEU A 162 -2.66 11.27 6.82
C LEU A 162 -3.82 12.27 6.67
N SER A 163 -4.78 12.25 7.58
CA SER A 163 -5.92 13.17 7.61
C SER A 163 -5.47 14.64 7.71
N GLY A 164 -4.51 14.92 8.59
CA GLY A 164 -3.95 16.26 8.74
C GLY A 164 -3.23 16.77 7.49
N TRP A 165 -2.65 15.88 6.69
CA TRP A 165 -2.04 16.24 5.40
C TRP A 165 -3.09 16.44 4.31
N LEU A 166 -4.07 15.53 4.20
CA LEU A 166 -5.15 15.59 3.21
C LEU A 166 -5.98 16.87 3.33
N THR A 167 -6.28 17.29 4.55
CA THR A 167 -7.09 18.51 4.81
C THR A 167 -6.35 19.82 4.52
N LYS A 168 -5.01 19.80 4.50
CA LYS A 168 -4.18 20.99 4.21
C LYS A 168 -3.79 21.12 2.75
N THR A 169 -3.89 20.04 1.98
CA THR A 169 -3.46 20.00 0.59
C THR A 169 -4.61 20.45 -0.31
N ASP A 170 -4.39 21.47 -1.13
CA ASP A 170 -5.37 21.94 -2.11
C ASP A 170 -5.31 21.07 -3.37
N PHE A 171 -5.96 19.91 -3.34
CA PHE A 171 -6.00 18.99 -4.47
C PHE A 171 -6.78 19.53 -5.68
N ALA A 172 -7.57 20.59 -5.49
CA ALA A 172 -8.31 21.25 -6.56
C ALA A 172 -7.63 22.56 -7.03
N ASP A 173 -6.34 22.73 -6.75
CA ASP A 173 -5.54 23.82 -7.30
C ASP A 173 -5.26 23.60 -8.80
N PRO A 174 -5.72 24.50 -9.70
CA PRO A 174 -5.43 24.40 -11.13
C PRO A 174 -3.94 24.43 -11.46
N ALA A 175 -3.12 25.16 -10.68
CA ALA A 175 -1.69 25.23 -10.92
C ALA A 175 -1.00 23.89 -10.60
N LEU A 176 -1.43 23.23 -9.53
CA LEU A 176 -0.98 21.88 -9.20
C LEU A 176 -1.37 20.88 -10.28
N MET A 177 -2.62 20.94 -10.77
CA MET A 177 -3.10 20.08 -11.85
C MET A 177 -2.28 20.27 -13.13
N ARG A 178 -2.03 21.53 -13.52
CA ARG A 178 -1.25 21.85 -14.72
C ARG A 178 0.18 21.32 -14.65
N ASN A 179 0.80 21.33 -13.47
CA ASN A 179 2.16 20.78 -13.29
C ASN A 179 2.20 19.25 -13.33
N ALA A 180 1.06 18.58 -13.17
CA ALA A 180 0.95 17.13 -13.20
C ALA A 180 0.62 16.57 -14.60
N LEU A 181 0.28 17.44 -15.55
CA LEU A 181 -0.01 17.13 -16.96
C LEU A 181 1.21 17.39 -17.85
#